data_AF-S4XLL9-F1
#
_entry.id   AF-S4XLL9-F1
#
_cell.length_a   1.000
_cell.length_b   1.000
_cell.length_c   1.000
_cell.angle_alpha   90.00
_cell.angle_beta   90.00
_cell.angle_gamma   90.00
#
_symmetry.space_group_name_H-M   'P 1'
#
loop_
_entity.id
_entity.type
_entity.pdbx_description
1 polymer ?
#
loop_
_entity_poly.entity_id
_entity_poly.type
_entity_poly.pdbx_seq_one_letter_code
_entity_poly.pdbx_strand_id
1 'polypeptide(L)'
;MHHYDLYAVFGLDRSADCGALASRIDGLIAQTDPRDTDRMMTLRSARSILGDSGRRTRYDQQLSDPSLPPITIADLHELASLPGAGDEPPWQTAPAQGTAEMRFDGSPSWTPTTALSPTGASGSRAWVIAAAALSAIAVIVVIATVVWSLGRDGDTADDTAAEFTSAPSSSATPGSSTQASPTDTEDYSWFDDYSWFDDEEVSVAGATATSTTCDGRDCVQIVIDLDTPALGLEPSVMHNFSGDELQVDIYGVEVAYQDTFPVEDRTGGALDYLRAGSDEYGWPRLSIGVPSGTDYRVIEEFDANRVTVEIYR
;
A
#
# COMPACT_ATOMS: atom_id res chain seq x y z
N MET A 1 -5.21 -12.58 -23.40
CA MET A 1 -5.83 -11.85 -22.28
C MET A 1 -4.82 -10.81 -21.82
N HIS A 2 -5.27 -9.62 -21.45
CA HIS A 2 -4.36 -8.50 -21.16
C HIS A 2 -4.01 -8.52 -19.67
N HIS A 3 -2.72 -8.31 -19.32
CA HIS A 3 -2.31 -8.13 -17.94
C HIS A 3 -2.94 -6.85 -17.36
N TYR A 4 -3.27 -6.84 -16.07
CA TYR A 4 -3.61 -5.58 -15.40
C TYR A 4 -2.34 -4.73 -15.22
N ASP A 5 -2.20 -3.70 -16.05
CA ASP A 5 -1.04 -2.80 -16.11
C ASP A 5 -1.28 -1.56 -15.24
N LEU A 6 -0.66 -1.51 -14.06
CA LEU A 6 -0.75 -0.41 -13.10
C LEU A 6 -0.20 0.90 -13.66
N TYR A 7 0.80 0.83 -14.54
CA TYR A 7 1.36 2.02 -15.18
C TYR A 7 0.35 2.62 -16.15
N ALA A 8 -0.26 1.78 -17.00
CA ALA A 8 -1.26 2.23 -17.95
C ALA A 8 -2.54 2.72 -17.27
N VAL A 9 -3.03 2.01 -16.26
CA VAL A 9 -4.28 2.34 -15.54
C VAL A 9 -4.18 3.68 -14.81
N PHE A 10 -3.03 3.98 -14.20
CA PHE A 10 -2.84 5.20 -13.41
C PHE A 10 -2.04 6.30 -14.13
N GLY A 11 -1.66 6.08 -15.39
CA GLY A 11 -0.86 7.04 -16.17
C GLY A 11 0.51 7.30 -15.56
N LEU A 12 1.15 6.26 -15.01
CA LEU A 12 2.46 6.33 -14.37
C LEU A 12 3.58 6.07 -15.39
N ASP A 13 4.72 6.73 -15.21
CA ASP A 13 5.90 6.48 -16.02
C ASP A 13 6.68 5.27 -15.49
N ARG A 14 6.70 4.17 -16.27
CA ARG A 14 7.42 2.94 -15.93
C ARG A 14 8.93 3.15 -15.78
N SER A 15 9.51 4.23 -16.31
CA SER A 15 10.93 4.54 -16.17
C SER A 15 11.28 5.27 -14.87
N ALA A 16 10.29 5.78 -14.14
CA ALA A 16 10.50 6.46 -12.85
C ALA A 16 11.03 5.50 -11.78
N ASP A 17 11.79 6.00 -10.80
CA ASP A 17 12.21 5.20 -9.65
C ASP A 17 11.05 4.92 -8.68
N CYS A 18 11.25 3.97 -7.75
CA CYS A 18 10.17 3.54 -6.85
C CYS A 18 9.69 4.66 -5.92
N GLY A 19 10.56 5.58 -5.51
CA GLY A 19 10.20 6.73 -4.67
C GLY A 19 9.35 7.75 -5.42
N ALA A 20 9.70 8.04 -6.66
CA ALA A 20 8.90 8.90 -7.54
C ALA A 20 7.52 8.30 -7.84
N LEU A 21 7.45 6.99 -8.13
CA LEU A 21 6.18 6.28 -8.32
C LEU A 21 5.32 6.31 -7.07
N ALA A 22 5.92 6.01 -5.91
CA ALA A 22 5.30 6.09 -4.61
C ALA A 22 4.64 7.45 -4.36
N SER A 23 5.41 8.53 -4.47
CA SER A 23 4.92 9.90 -4.26
C SER A 23 3.80 10.27 -5.25
N ARG A 24 3.92 9.85 -6.52
CA ARG A 24 2.87 10.08 -7.51
C ARG A 24 1.57 9.36 -7.15
N ILE A 25 1.66 8.11 -6.69
CA ILE A 25 0.50 7.32 -6.27
C ILE A 25 -0.12 7.91 -5.00
N ASP A 26 0.68 8.37 -4.04
CA ASP A 26 0.18 9.05 -2.83
C ASP A 26 -0.65 10.29 -3.20
N GLY A 27 -0.20 11.06 -4.19
CA GLY A 27 -0.98 12.17 -4.74
C GLY A 27 -2.29 11.74 -5.43
N LEU A 28 -2.32 10.56 -6.07
CA LEU A 28 -3.56 10.00 -6.66
C LEU A 28 -4.53 9.50 -5.59
N ILE A 29 -4.01 8.93 -4.49
CA ILE A 29 -4.79 8.51 -3.32
C ILE A 29 -5.49 9.74 -2.72
N ALA A 30 -4.76 10.83 -2.50
CA ALA A 30 -5.31 12.07 -1.93
C ALA A 30 -6.40 12.73 -2.80
N GLN A 31 -6.36 12.51 -4.12
CA GLN A 31 -7.35 13.05 -5.07
C GLN A 31 -8.54 12.11 -5.33
N THR A 32 -8.50 10.88 -4.83
CA THR A 32 -9.55 9.88 -5.07
C THR A 32 -10.65 10.02 -4.03
N ASP A 33 -11.92 10.00 -4.47
CA ASP A 33 -13.07 9.98 -3.56
C ASP A 33 -12.95 8.77 -2.62
N PRO A 34 -12.93 8.96 -1.29
CA PRO A 34 -12.86 7.86 -0.32
C PRO A 34 -13.99 6.84 -0.46
N ARG A 35 -15.12 7.24 -1.06
CA ARG A 35 -16.26 6.34 -1.33
C ARG A 35 -16.02 5.40 -2.53
N ASP A 36 -15.03 5.69 -3.38
CA ASP A 36 -14.60 4.79 -4.47
C ASP A 36 -13.63 3.74 -3.91
N THR A 37 -14.20 2.78 -3.16
CA THR A 37 -13.44 1.77 -2.42
C THR A 37 -12.58 0.91 -3.34
N ASP A 38 -13.09 0.56 -4.52
CA ASP A 38 -12.39 -0.29 -5.50
C ASP A 38 -11.15 0.42 -6.05
N ARG A 39 -11.29 1.70 -6.42
CA ARG A 39 -10.17 2.52 -6.89
C ARG A 39 -9.15 2.77 -5.79
N MET A 40 -9.62 3.08 -4.57
CA MET A 40 -8.77 3.31 -3.40
C MET A 40 -7.94 2.07 -3.08
N MET A 41 -8.56 0.88 -3.02
CA MET A 41 -7.87 -0.38 -2.79
C MET A 41 -6.82 -0.65 -3.89
N THR A 42 -7.17 -0.44 -5.15
CA THR A 42 -6.23 -0.66 -6.27
C THR A 42 -5.03 0.29 -6.20
N LEU A 43 -5.24 1.57 -5.87
CA LEU A 43 -4.17 2.55 -5.68
C LEU A 43 -3.25 2.17 -4.51
N ARG A 44 -3.80 1.67 -3.40
CA ARG A 44 -3.02 1.18 -2.26
C ARG A 44 -2.17 -0.04 -2.62
N SER A 45 -2.72 -1.00 -3.36
CA SER A 45 -1.94 -2.12 -3.91
C SER A 45 -0.84 -1.63 -4.85
N ALA A 46 -1.14 -0.66 -5.73
CA ALA A 46 -0.15 -0.05 -6.61
C ALA A 46 0.98 0.60 -5.82
N ARG A 47 0.64 1.31 -4.73
CA ARG A 47 1.60 1.97 -3.85
C ARG A 47 2.54 0.98 -3.17
N SER A 48 2.00 -0.14 -2.67
CA SER A 48 2.78 -1.21 -2.04
C SER A 48 3.72 -1.89 -3.04
N ILE A 49 3.23 -2.21 -4.24
CA ILE A 49 3.99 -2.91 -5.27
C ILE A 49 5.05 -2.00 -5.90
N LEU A 50 4.65 -0.83 -6.42
CA LEU A 50 5.53 0.04 -7.20
C LEU A 50 6.45 0.92 -6.35
N GLY A 51 6.11 1.09 -5.06
CA GLY A 51 6.95 1.79 -4.09
C GLY A 51 8.06 0.94 -3.49
N ASP A 52 8.00 -0.39 -3.61
CA ASP A 52 9.05 -1.32 -3.15
C ASP A 52 9.80 -1.92 -4.36
N SER A 53 11.13 -1.90 -4.31
CA SER A 53 11.96 -2.35 -5.44
C SER A 53 11.86 -3.86 -5.70
N GLY A 54 11.67 -4.67 -4.65
CA GLY A 54 11.53 -6.12 -4.76
C GLY A 54 10.19 -6.53 -5.37
N ARG A 55 9.10 -5.99 -4.84
CA ARG A 55 7.74 -6.23 -5.37
C ARG A 55 7.58 -5.71 -6.79
N ARG A 56 8.07 -4.49 -7.07
CA ARG A 56 8.07 -3.93 -8.44
C ARG A 56 8.82 -4.82 -9.42
N THR A 57 9.98 -5.35 -9.05
CA THR A 57 10.75 -6.24 -9.94
C THR A 57 9.96 -7.49 -10.31
N ARG A 58 9.28 -8.12 -9.34
CA ARG A 58 8.42 -9.29 -9.60
C ARG A 58 7.24 -8.92 -10.51
N TYR A 59 6.58 -7.80 -10.21
CA TYR A 59 5.49 -7.26 -11.03
C TYR A 59 5.92 -7.01 -12.48
N ASP A 60 7.05 -6.33 -12.66
CA ASP A 60 7.58 -5.97 -13.97
C ASP A 60 7.99 -7.19 -14.80
N GLN A 61 8.54 -8.22 -14.16
CA GLN A 61 8.84 -9.51 -14.79
C GLN A 61 7.56 -10.17 -15.31
N GLN A 62 6.53 -10.28 -14.46
CA GLN A 62 5.26 -10.91 -14.85
C GLN A 62 4.54 -10.11 -15.94
N LEU A 63 4.60 -8.78 -15.88
CA LEU A 63 4.03 -7.90 -16.89
C LEU A 63 4.75 -8.01 -18.24
N SER A 64 6.05 -8.31 -18.23
CA SER A 64 6.86 -8.45 -19.45
C SER A 64 6.77 -9.82 -20.12
N ASP A 65 6.26 -10.84 -19.43
CA ASP A 65 6.19 -12.20 -19.93
C ASP A 65 4.77 -12.55 -20.43
N PRO A 66 4.54 -12.51 -21.76
CA PRO A 66 3.22 -12.80 -22.32
C PRO A 66 2.84 -14.29 -22.25
N SER A 67 3.76 -15.17 -21.82
CA SER A 67 3.49 -16.60 -21.65
C SER A 67 2.92 -16.95 -20.28
N LEU A 68 3.01 -16.03 -19.31
CA LEU A 68 2.44 -16.20 -18.00
C LEU A 68 0.93 -15.93 -18.01
N PRO A 69 0.21 -16.46 -17.00
CA PRO A 69 -1.17 -16.06 -16.77
C PRO A 69 -1.32 -14.53 -16.69
N PRO A 70 -2.42 -13.96 -17.21
CA PRO A 70 -2.72 -12.55 -17.07
C PRO A 70 -2.75 -12.14 -15.60
N ILE A 71 -2.17 -10.99 -15.29
CA ILE A 71 -2.23 -10.42 -13.94
C ILE A 71 -3.66 -9.94 -13.70
N THR A 72 -4.30 -10.45 -12.66
CA THR A 72 -5.63 -10.04 -12.16
C THR A 72 -5.50 -9.12 -10.96
N ILE A 73 -6.60 -8.49 -10.55
CA ILE A 73 -6.62 -7.65 -9.33
C ILE A 73 -6.29 -8.48 -8.09
N ALA A 74 -6.76 -9.74 -8.02
CA ALA A 74 -6.43 -10.64 -6.91
C ALA A 74 -4.92 -10.90 -6.82
N ASP A 75 -4.24 -11.10 -7.96
CA ASP A 75 -2.78 -11.30 -7.99
C ASP A 75 -2.03 -10.05 -7.52
N LEU A 76 -2.57 -8.84 -7.76
CA LEU A 76 -2.00 -7.61 -7.23
C LEU A 76 -2.10 -7.53 -5.71
N HIS A 77 -3.24 -7.91 -5.13
CA HIS A 77 -3.39 -7.96 -3.68
C HIS A 77 -2.42 -8.96 -3.04
N GLU A 78 -2.30 -10.15 -3.63
CA GLU A 78 -1.33 -11.14 -3.16
C GLU A 78 0.10 -10.59 -3.25
N LEU A 79 0.48 -9.99 -4.37
CA LEU A 79 1.81 -9.42 -4.55
C LEU A 79 2.10 -8.26 -3.58
N ALA A 80 1.10 -7.43 -3.28
CA ALA A 80 1.20 -6.34 -2.32
C ALA A 80 1.42 -6.82 -0.88
N SER A 81 0.93 -8.02 -0.54
CA SER A 81 1.10 -8.64 0.79
C SER A 81 2.45 -9.32 1.00
N LEU A 82 3.25 -9.50 -0.05
CA LEU A 82 4.57 -10.13 0.08
C LEU A 82 5.55 -9.22 0.83
N PRO A 83 6.50 -9.79 1.60
CA PRO A 83 7.58 -9.03 2.22
C PRO A 83 8.35 -8.19 1.18
N GLY A 84 8.65 -6.94 1.54
CA GLY A 84 9.44 -6.05 0.71
C GLY A 84 10.91 -6.48 0.65
N ALA A 85 11.69 -5.85 -0.23
CA ALA A 85 13.13 -6.12 -0.32
C ALA A 85 13.91 -5.76 0.95
N GLY A 86 13.33 -4.92 1.83
CA GLY A 86 13.89 -4.53 3.13
C GLY A 86 13.45 -5.38 4.33
N ASP A 87 12.45 -6.24 4.16
CA ASP A 87 11.83 -7.00 5.25
C ASP A 87 12.38 -8.42 5.38
N GLU A 88 13.41 -8.77 4.60
CA GLU A 88 14.02 -10.09 4.68
C GLU A 88 14.70 -10.24 6.07
N PRO A 89 14.27 -11.21 6.91
CA PRO A 89 14.86 -11.40 8.22
C PRO A 89 16.38 -11.62 8.10
N PRO A 90 17.21 -11.01 8.96
CA PRO A 90 18.68 -11.02 8.83
C PRO A 90 19.35 -12.40 8.94
N TRP A 91 18.56 -13.48 9.05
CA TRP A 91 19.01 -14.86 9.25
C TRP A 91 19.02 -15.70 7.97
N GLN A 92 18.62 -15.16 6.80
CA GLN A 92 18.65 -15.86 5.51
C GLN A 92 19.69 -15.29 4.54
N THR A 93 20.90 -14.99 4.99
CA THR A 93 22.03 -14.90 4.07
C THR A 93 22.46 -16.32 3.68
N ALA A 94 22.06 -16.76 2.49
CA ALA A 94 22.65 -17.93 1.85
C ALA A 94 24.19 -17.76 1.77
N PRO A 95 24.99 -18.82 2.02
CA PRO A 95 26.43 -18.69 2.09
C PRO A 95 26.98 -18.29 0.73
N ALA A 96 27.66 -17.15 0.69
CA ALA A 96 28.47 -16.73 -0.45
C ALA A 96 29.51 -17.83 -0.75
N GLN A 97 29.27 -18.60 -1.82
CA GLN A 97 30.30 -19.42 -2.43
C GLN A 97 31.32 -18.46 -3.07
N GLY A 98 32.46 -18.28 -2.41
CA GLY A 98 33.50 -17.39 -2.91
C GLY A 98 34.74 -17.32 -2.04
N THR A 99 35.57 -18.37 -2.11
CA THR A 99 37.04 -18.33 -2.07
C THR A 99 37.73 -17.51 -0.96
N ALA A 100 38.24 -18.20 0.05
CA ALA A 100 39.54 -17.88 0.65
C ALA A 100 40.22 -19.16 1.13
N GLU A 101 41.26 -19.55 0.38
CA GLU A 101 42.24 -20.57 0.71
C GLU A 101 42.77 -20.35 2.14
N MET A 102 42.56 -21.33 3.02
CA MET A 102 43.41 -21.49 4.20
C MET A 102 44.05 -22.87 4.14
N ARG A 103 45.31 -22.82 3.69
CA ARG A 103 46.30 -23.88 3.58
C ARG A 103 46.54 -24.49 4.97
N PHE A 104 46.15 -25.74 5.18
CA PHE A 104 46.58 -26.55 6.32
C PHE A 104 47.43 -27.71 5.80
N ASP A 105 48.70 -27.69 6.18
CA ASP A 105 49.73 -28.65 5.82
C ASP A 105 49.50 -29.97 6.57
N GLY A 106 49.48 -31.10 5.87
CA GLY A 106 49.29 -32.41 6.50
C GLY A 106 48.93 -33.52 5.53
N SER A 107 49.91 -34.02 4.76
CA SER A 107 49.82 -35.31 4.07
C SER A 107 49.83 -36.46 5.09
N PRO A 108 49.09 -37.56 4.85
CA PRO A 108 49.74 -38.65 4.12
C PRO A 108 48.91 -39.23 2.97
N SER A 109 49.68 -39.73 2.02
CA SER A 109 49.36 -40.29 0.72
C SER A 109 48.24 -41.34 0.68
N TRP A 110 47.26 -41.08 -0.18
CA TRP A 110 46.47 -42.12 -0.85
C TRP A 110 46.56 -41.89 -2.35
N THR A 111 47.05 -42.90 -3.07
CA THR A 111 47.17 -42.92 -4.54
C THR A 111 45.80 -43.11 -5.18
N PRO A 112 45.33 -42.19 -6.05
CA PRO A 112 44.16 -42.47 -6.87
C PRO A 112 44.55 -43.27 -8.12
N THR A 113 43.92 -44.43 -8.26
CA THR A 113 43.89 -45.23 -9.48
C THR A 113 43.23 -44.44 -10.61
N THR A 114 43.95 -44.29 -11.71
CA THR A 114 43.44 -43.82 -13.00
C THR A 114 42.40 -44.82 -13.53
N ALA A 115 41.15 -44.40 -13.71
CA ALA A 115 40.18 -45.14 -14.51
C ALA A 115 39.44 -44.16 -15.42
N LEU A 116 39.45 -44.51 -16.70
CA LEU A 116 39.02 -43.72 -17.84
C LEU A 116 37.51 -43.45 -17.84
N SER A 117 37.13 -42.30 -18.40
CA SER A 117 35.80 -41.97 -18.89
C SER A 117 35.29 -43.01 -19.90
N PRO A 118 33.96 -43.13 -20.03
CA PRO A 118 33.37 -42.71 -21.30
C PRO A 118 32.11 -41.85 -21.17
N THR A 119 32.10 -40.80 -21.99
CA THR A 119 31.00 -40.22 -22.76
C THR A 119 29.57 -40.76 -22.55
N GLY A 120 28.62 -39.84 -22.27
CA GLY A 120 27.19 -40.15 -22.28
C GLY A 120 26.27 -38.93 -22.17
N ALA A 121 26.07 -38.25 -23.29
CA ALA A 121 24.86 -37.55 -23.74
C ALA A 121 24.12 -36.53 -22.84
N SER A 122 24.13 -35.29 -23.35
CA SER A 122 23.19 -34.19 -23.13
C SER A 122 21.72 -34.60 -23.28
N GLY A 123 20.86 -34.03 -22.42
CA GLY A 123 19.41 -34.12 -22.55
C GLY A 123 18.70 -32.85 -22.08
N SER A 124 18.89 -31.75 -22.80
CA SER A 124 18.06 -30.55 -22.76
C SER A 124 16.66 -30.89 -23.28
N ARG A 125 15.62 -30.57 -22.50
CA ARG A 125 14.22 -30.62 -22.98
C ARG A 125 13.74 -29.20 -23.24
N ALA A 126 14.14 -28.70 -24.41
CA ALA A 126 13.45 -27.65 -25.12
C ALA A 126 12.08 -28.17 -25.57
N TRP A 127 11.01 -27.45 -25.26
CA TRP A 127 9.72 -27.59 -25.94
C TRP A 127 9.56 -26.43 -26.91
N VAL A 128 9.62 -26.74 -28.20
CA VAL A 128 9.22 -25.88 -29.31
C VAL A 128 8.30 -26.72 -30.19
N ILE A 129 7.04 -26.30 -30.37
CA ILE A 129 6.19 -26.50 -31.56
C ILE A 129 5.18 -25.32 -31.54
N ALA A 130 5.33 -24.27 -32.38
CA ALA A 130 4.77 -24.10 -33.75
C ALA A 130 3.23 -23.91 -33.76
N ALA A 131 2.54 -23.10 -34.56
CA ALA A 131 2.83 -22.08 -35.57
C ALA A 131 1.51 -21.36 -35.96
N ALA A 132 1.62 -20.21 -36.65
CA ALA A 132 0.63 -19.56 -37.55
C ALA A 132 -0.62 -18.89 -36.94
N ALA A 133 -1.21 -17.81 -37.48
CA ALA A 133 -0.84 -16.81 -38.49
C ALA A 133 -1.90 -15.67 -38.49
N LEU A 134 -1.45 -14.45 -38.78
CA LEU A 134 -2.10 -13.34 -39.52
C LEU A 134 -3.61 -13.02 -39.36
N SER A 135 -3.89 -11.90 -38.68
CA SER A 135 -5.01 -10.96 -38.95
C SER A 135 -4.96 -9.82 -37.90
N ALA A 136 -5.12 -8.53 -38.16
CA ALA A 136 -5.46 -7.79 -39.35
C ALA A 136 -5.09 -6.30 -39.14
N ILE A 137 -4.39 -5.74 -40.13
CA ILE A 137 -4.08 -4.32 -40.29
C ILE A 137 -5.34 -3.61 -40.82
N ALA A 138 -6.36 -3.44 -39.97
CA ALA A 138 -7.62 -2.82 -40.36
C ALA A 138 -8.11 -1.72 -39.40
N VAL A 139 -7.59 -1.62 -38.18
CA VAL A 139 -8.13 -0.71 -37.15
C VAL A 139 -7.42 0.66 -37.14
N ILE A 140 -6.19 0.74 -37.63
CA ILE A 140 -5.39 2.00 -37.58
C ILE A 140 -5.91 3.07 -38.56
N VAL A 141 -6.63 2.70 -39.62
CA VAL A 141 -7.14 3.68 -40.60
C VAL A 141 -8.45 4.35 -40.13
N VAL A 142 -9.18 3.77 -39.17
CA VAL A 142 -10.47 4.32 -38.69
C VAL A 142 -10.27 5.36 -37.57
N ILE A 143 -9.19 5.27 -36.79
CA ILE A 143 -8.96 6.20 -35.67
C ILE A 143 -8.40 7.55 -36.19
N ALA A 144 -7.63 7.55 -37.28
CA ALA A 144 -7.06 8.77 -37.85
C ALA A 144 -8.11 9.70 -38.50
N THR A 145 -9.27 9.19 -38.92
CA THR A 145 -10.31 10.03 -39.55
C THR A 145 -11.25 10.69 -38.55
N VAL A 146 -11.40 10.13 -37.34
CA VAL A 146 -12.29 10.70 -36.31
C VAL A 146 -11.64 11.89 -35.59
N VAL A 147 -10.32 11.86 -35.38
CA VAL A 147 -9.62 12.92 -34.63
C VAL A 147 -9.45 14.22 -35.44
N TRP A 148 -9.53 14.18 -36.77
CA TRP A 148 -9.44 15.40 -37.60
C TRP A 148 -10.79 16.11 -37.80
N SER A 149 -11.91 15.50 -37.37
CA SER A 149 -13.27 16.03 -37.63
C SER A 149 -13.90 16.79 -36.45
N LEU A 150 -13.29 16.81 -35.27
CA LEU A 150 -13.91 17.41 -34.07
C LEU A 150 -13.15 18.61 -33.48
N GLY A 151 -12.18 19.17 -34.22
CA GLY A 151 -11.30 20.25 -33.71
C GLY A 151 -11.27 21.55 -34.51
N ARG A 152 -12.28 21.83 -35.35
CA ARG A 152 -12.40 23.11 -36.07
C ARG A 152 -13.80 23.66 -35.82
N ASP A 153 -13.85 24.80 -35.12
CA ASP A 153 -14.90 25.83 -34.98
C ASP A 153 -14.79 26.37 -33.55
N GLY A 154 -14.60 27.65 -33.22
CA GLY A 154 -14.53 28.90 -33.99
C GLY A 154 -14.36 30.06 -32.99
N ASP A 155 -13.75 31.14 -33.46
CA ASP A 155 -13.55 32.43 -32.78
C ASP A 155 -14.85 33.12 -32.34
N THR A 156 -14.85 33.90 -31.24
CA THR A 156 -15.16 35.34 -31.28
C THR A 156 -14.73 36.08 -30.00
N ALA A 157 -14.31 37.33 -30.20
CA ALA A 157 -13.77 38.30 -29.25
C ALA A 157 -14.78 38.82 -28.21
N ASP A 158 -14.27 39.44 -27.14
CA ASP A 158 -14.63 40.85 -26.87
C ASP A 158 -13.59 41.56 -25.98
N ASP A 159 -13.24 42.76 -26.44
CA ASP A 159 -12.44 43.79 -25.77
C ASP A 159 -13.25 44.44 -24.64
N THR A 160 -12.60 44.87 -23.55
CA THR A 160 -12.98 46.13 -22.88
C THR A 160 -11.80 46.71 -22.12
N ALA A 161 -11.34 47.86 -22.63
CA ALA A 161 -10.39 48.75 -22.00
C ALA A 161 -11.06 49.60 -20.91
N ALA A 162 -10.34 49.86 -19.82
CA ALA A 162 -10.51 51.07 -19.02
C ALA A 162 -9.14 51.57 -18.58
N GLU A 163 -8.70 52.60 -19.29
CA GLU A 163 -7.63 53.54 -18.99
C GLU A 163 -8.01 54.40 -17.76
N PHE A 164 -7.07 54.71 -16.85
CA PHE A 164 -6.86 56.08 -16.32
C PHE A 164 -5.60 56.21 -15.45
N THR A 165 -4.65 56.99 -15.99
CA THR A 165 -3.87 58.08 -15.35
C THR A 165 -2.70 57.82 -14.39
N SER A 166 -1.63 58.54 -14.72
CA SER A 166 -0.26 58.53 -14.18
C SER A 166 -0.01 59.50 -13.01
N ALA A 167 0.96 59.12 -12.14
CA ALA A 167 2.08 59.90 -11.54
C ALA A 167 1.79 61.11 -10.61
N PRO A 168 2.68 61.51 -9.65
CA PRO A 168 4.14 61.45 -9.73
C PRO A 168 4.98 61.09 -8.47
N SER A 169 6.22 60.69 -8.78
CA SER A 169 7.52 60.91 -8.13
C SER A 169 7.63 61.30 -6.65
N SER A 170 8.45 60.57 -5.90
CA SER A 170 9.41 61.15 -4.96
C SER A 170 10.63 60.25 -4.74
N SER A 171 11.78 60.91 -4.75
CA SER A 171 13.17 60.44 -4.73
C SER A 171 13.74 60.29 -3.31
N ALA A 172 14.56 59.27 -3.07
CA ALA A 172 15.65 59.30 -2.08
C ALA A 172 16.72 58.20 -2.34
N THR A 173 17.86 58.65 -2.90
CA THR A 173 19.30 58.45 -2.60
C THR A 173 19.86 57.12 -1.99
N PRO A 174 21.11 56.71 -2.36
CA PRO A 174 21.60 55.33 -2.25
C PRO A 174 22.50 55.05 -1.04
N GLY A 175 22.65 53.76 -0.71
CA GLY A 175 23.63 53.25 0.25
C GLY A 175 24.13 51.86 -0.14
N SER A 176 25.44 51.72 -0.25
CA SER A 176 26.17 50.62 -0.87
C SER A 176 26.20 49.29 -0.08
N SER A 177 26.19 48.21 -0.86
CA SER A 177 27.00 46.98 -0.75
C SER A 177 27.18 46.29 0.61
N THR A 178 26.69 45.05 0.70
CA THR A 178 27.56 43.88 0.98
C THR A 178 26.91 42.64 0.36
N GLN A 179 27.62 42.06 -0.59
CA GLN A 179 27.30 40.86 -1.34
C GLN A 179 27.67 39.64 -0.48
N ALA A 180 26.66 38.86 -0.08
CA ALA A 180 26.83 37.52 0.47
C ALA A 180 26.04 36.54 -0.40
N SER A 181 26.68 35.41 -0.71
CA SER A 181 26.24 34.36 -1.62
C SER A 181 24.81 33.84 -1.33
N PRO A 182 23.99 33.56 -2.35
CA PRO A 182 22.81 32.74 -2.18
C PRO A 182 23.23 31.27 -2.13
N THR A 183 23.09 30.64 -0.97
CA THR A 183 22.82 29.20 -0.91
C THR A 183 21.34 29.03 -1.21
N ASP A 184 21.04 28.37 -2.33
CA ASP A 184 19.73 27.81 -2.63
C ASP A 184 19.28 26.92 -1.47
N THR A 185 18.37 27.45 -0.66
CA THR A 185 17.51 26.63 0.19
C THR A 185 16.12 26.88 -0.35
N GLU A 186 15.66 25.97 -1.21
CA GLU A 186 14.28 25.95 -1.67
C GLU A 186 13.37 25.85 -0.45
N ASP A 187 12.54 26.87 -0.31
CA ASP A 187 11.51 27.05 0.71
C ASP A 187 10.37 26.07 0.39
N TYR A 188 10.43 24.87 0.98
CA TYR A 188 9.38 23.85 0.92
C TYR A 188 8.31 24.13 2.00
N SER A 189 7.58 25.24 1.87
CA SER A 189 6.48 25.61 2.78
C SER A 189 5.08 25.18 2.27
N TRP A 190 4.98 24.14 1.43
CA TRP A 190 3.69 23.61 0.94
C TRP A 190 3.00 22.62 1.90
N PHE A 191 3.56 22.38 3.10
CA PHE A 191 3.00 21.44 4.09
C PHE A 191 2.03 22.06 5.10
N ASP A 192 1.73 23.36 5.03
CA ASP A 192 0.88 24.04 6.03
C ASP A 192 -0.62 24.09 5.70
N ASP A 193 -1.09 23.35 4.68
CA ASP A 193 -2.51 23.31 4.28
C ASP A 193 -3.17 21.94 4.49
N TYR A 194 -2.95 21.34 5.67
CA TYR A 194 -3.68 20.15 6.16
C TYR A 194 -4.71 20.55 7.23
N SER A 195 -5.54 21.56 6.96
CA SER A 195 -6.63 21.98 7.86
C SER A 195 -8.03 21.57 7.37
N TRP A 196 -8.13 20.68 6.37
CA TRP A 196 -9.40 20.17 5.85
C TRP A 196 -9.86 18.87 6.52
N PHE A 197 -9.71 18.74 7.84
CA PHE A 197 -10.36 17.67 8.62
C PHE A 197 -11.21 18.28 9.76
N ASP A 198 -11.83 19.43 9.53
CA ASP A 198 -12.68 20.12 10.52
C ASP A 198 -14.20 19.90 10.34
N ASP A 199 -14.62 18.89 9.56
CA ASP A 199 -16.05 18.56 9.38
C ASP A 199 -16.41 17.22 10.04
N GLU A 200 -16.90 17.32 11.29
CA GLU A 200 -17.63 16.29 12.06
C GLU A 200 -17.01 14.88 12.05
N GLU A 201 -15.88 14.75 12.75
CA GLU A 201 -15.15 13.51 13.01
C GLU A 201 -16.03 12.46 13.69
N VAL A 202 -16.03 11.26 13.12
CA VAL A 202 -16.58 10.06 13.75
C VAL A 202 -15.40 9.32 14.35
N SER A 203 -15.36 9.16 15.67
CA SER A 203 -14.28 8.52 16.39
C SER A 203 -14.72 7.23 17.07
N VAL A 204 -13.78 6.37 17.47
CA VAL A 204 -14.10 5.34 18.46
C VAL A 204 -14.22 6.05 19.80
N ALA A 205 -15.45 6.18 20.29
CA ALA A 205 -15.78 6.90 21.52
C ALA A 205 -15.12 6.25 22.75
N GLY A 206 -14.93 4.93 22.72
CA GLY A 206 -14.27 4.20 23.78
C GLY A 206 -14.29 2.69 23.56
N ALA A 207 -13.37 1.99 24.21
CA ALA A 207 -13.37 0.55 24.35
C ALA A 207 -13.38 0.18 25.83
N THR A 208 -14.31 -0.67 26.27
CA THR A 208 -14.42 -1.13 27.65
C THR A 208 -14.35 -2.65 27.72
N ALA A 209 -13.43 -3.19 28.52
CA ALA A 209 -13.33 -4.63 28.78
C ALA A 209 -13.93 -4.98 30.15
N THR A 210 -14.87 -5.92 30.18
CA THR A 210 -15.54 -6.37 31.42
C THR A 210 -15.56 -7.89 31.51
N SER A 211 -15.13 -8.45 32.65
CA SER A 211 -15.32 -9.88 32.94
C SER A 211 -16.78 -10.12 33.29
N THR A 212 -17.43 -11.07 32.60
CA THR A 212 -18.85 -11.39 32.78
C THR A 212 -19.13 -12.87 32.44
N THR A 213 -20.40 -13.24 32.35
CA THR A 213 -20.85 -14.56 31.88
C THR A 213 -21.57 -14.40 30.53
N CYS A 214 -21.03 -15.02 29.48
CA CYS A 214 -21.59 -15.03 28.13
C CYS A 214 -22.10 -16.46 27.84
N ASP A 215 -23.37 -16.61 27.45
CA ASP A 215 -23.97 -17.93 27.16
C ASP A 215 -23.72 -19.00 28.26
N GLY A 216 -23.67 -18.57 29.52
CA GLY A 216 -23.45 -19.45 30.68
C GLY A 216 -21.98 -19.85 30.94
N ARG A 217 -21.02 -19.29 30.20
CA ARG A 217 -19.57 -19.49 30.37
C ARG A 217 -18.90 -18.20 30.85
N ASP A 218 -17.81 -18.33 31.59
CA ASP A 218 -16.99 -17.17 31.95
C ASP A 218 -16.37 -16.58 30.69
N CYS A 219 -16.52 -15.27 30.51
CA CYS A 219 -16.01 -14.55 29.34
C CYS A 219 -15.48 -13.17 29.71
N VAL A 220 -14.69 -12.59 28.81
CA VAL A 220 -14.40 -11.16 28.78
C VAL A 220 -15.13 -10.56 27.60
N GLN A 221 -15.95 -9.56 27.89
CA GLN A 221 -16.68 -8.79 26.90
C GLN A 221 -15.96 -7.46 26.68
N ILE A 222 -15.51 -7.23 25.45
CA ILE A 222 -14.93 -5.98 25.00
C ILE A 222 -15.98 -5.26 24.18
N VAL A 223 -16.49 -4.15 24.70
CA VAL A 223 -17.48 -3.31 24.03
C VAL A 223 -16.76 -2.13 23.42
N ILE A 224 -16.91 -1.96 22.11
CA ILE A 224 -16.38 -0.85 21.32
C ILE A 224 -17.58 -0.01 20.94
N ASP A 225 -17.69 1.18 21.54
CA ASP A 225 -18.69 2.16 21.14
C ASP A 225 -18.11 2.98 19.98
N LEU A 226 -18.77 2.91 18.84
CA LEU A 226 -18.48 3.68 17.64
C LEU A 226 -19.25 5.01 17.73
N ASP A 227 -18.64 6.12 17.34
CA ASP A 227 -19.42 7.32 17.08
C ASP A 227 -20.36 7.09 15.89
N THR A 228 -21.38 7.93 15.81
CA THR A 228 -22.41 7.92 14.75
C THR A 228 -21.79 7.66 13.38
N PRO A 229 -22.24 6.65 12.61
CA PRO A 229 -21.56 6.25 11.38
C PRO A 229 -21.42 7.43 10.43
N ALA A 230 -20.19 7.67 9.97
CA ALA A 230 -19.92 8.69 9.00
C ALA A 230 -20.67 8.36 7.70
N LEU A 231 -21.59 9.25 7.31
CA LEU A 231 -21.96 9.44 5.91
C LEU A 231 -22.60 8.22 5.21
N GLY A 232 -23.45 7.46 5.90
CA GLY A 232 -24.33 6.46 5.27
C GLY A 232 -23.62 5.22 4.70
N LEU A 233 -22.38 4.98 5.09
CA LEU A 233 -21.71 3.70 4.91
C LEU A 233 -22.12 2.76 6.04
N GLU A 234 -22.53 1.54 5.70
CA GLU A 234 -22.75 0.50 6.70
C GLU A 234 -21.37 0.06 7.21
N PRO A 235 -21.07 0.22 8.52
CA PRO A 235 -19.82 -0.30 9.07
C PRO A 235 -19.73 -1.81 8.83
N SER A 236 -18.51 -2.30 8.61
CA SER A 236 -18.26 -3.73 8.50
C SER A 236 -17.10 -4.12 9.41
N VAL A 237 -17.19 -5.31 10.00
CA VAL A 237 -16.17 -5.83 10.89
C VAL A 237 -15.51 -7.02 10.22
N MET A 238 -14.20 -7.00 10.14
CA MET A 238 -13.40 -8.19 9.85
C MET A 238 -12.63 -8.58 11.09
N HIS A 239 -12.47 -9.88 11.29
CA HIS A 239 -11.66 -10.40 12.37
C HIS A 239 -10.84 -11.58 11.90
N ASN A 240 -9.59 -11.65 12.33
CA ASN A 240 -8.70 -12.75 12.03
C ASN A 240 -7.77 -13.04 13.20
N PHE A 241 -7.12 -14.20 13.16
CA PHE A 241 -6.04 -14.52 14.07
C PHE A 241 -4.69 -14.35 13.36
N SER A 242 -3.77 -13.67 14.03
CA SER A 242 -2.36 -13.58 13.66
C SER A 242 -1.51 -14.14 14.82
N GLY A 243 -1.38 -15.48 14.87
CA GLY A 243 -0.72 -16.17 15.99
C GLY A 243 -1.59 -16.15 17.25
N ASP A 244 -1.08 -15.58 18.33
CA ASP A 244 -1.76 -15.40 19.62
C ASP A 244 -2.46 -14.02 19.72
N GLU A 245 -2.68 -13.37 18.57
CA GLU A 245 -3.34 -12.06 18.48
C GLU A 245 -4.63 -12.19 17.66
N LEU A 246 -5.77 -11.87 18.28
CA LEU A 246 -7.04 -11.64 17.58
C LEU A 246 -7.04 -10.19 17.10
N GLN A 247 -7.09 -9.97 15.80
CA GLN A 247 -7.25 -8.63 15.22
C GLN A 247 -8.70 -8.46 14.79
N VAL A 248 -9.27 -7.31 15.13
CA VAL A 248 -10.62 -6.88 14.74
C VAL A 248 -10.47 -5.55 14.02
N ASP A 249 -10.62 -5.59 12.70
CA ASP A 249 -10.58 -4.45 11.79
C ASP A 249 -12.01 -3.93 11.59
N ILE A 250 -12.22 -2.63 11.76
CA ILE A 250 -13.53 -1.99 11.61
C ILE A 250 -13.48 -1.01 10.45
N TYR A 251 -14.27 -1.26 9.40
CA TYR A 251 -14.36 -0.43 8.21
C TYR A 251 -15.55 0.53 8.30
N GLY A 252 -15.44 1.66 7.59
CA GLY A 252 -16.52 2.66 7.52
C GLY A 252 -16.61 3.56 8.75
N VAL A 253 -15.65 3.49 9.66
CA VAL A 253 -15.48 4.40 10.79
C VAL A 253 -14.11 5.08 10.69
N GLU A 254 -14.07 6.39 10.91
CA GLU A 254 -12.81 7.07 11.22
C GLU A 254 -12.44 6.78 12.69
N VAL A 255 -11.16 6.79 12.99
CA VAL A 255 -10.68 6.73 14.37
C VAL A 255 -9.95 8.01 14.64
N ALA A 256 -10.47 8.82 15.57
CA ALA A 256 -9.63 9.79 16.24
C ALA A 256 -8.51 9.01 16.91
N TYR A 257 -7.28 9.20 16.42
CA TYR A 257 -6.09 8.56 16.95
C TYR A 257 -5.98 8.87 18.44
N GLN A 258 -6.36 7.91 19.28
CA GLN A 258 -5.91 7.86 20.65
C GLN A 258 -4.71 6.92 20.68
N ASP A 259 -3.50 7.49 20.83
CA ASP A 259 -2.22 6.77 20.91
C ASP A 259 -2.22 5.64 21.95
N THR A 260 -3.15 5.68 22.88
CA THR A 260 -3.43 4.60 23.83
C THR A 260 -4.88 4.74 24.27
N PHE A 261 -5.73 3.77 23.97
CA PHE A 261 -6.93 3.58 24.78
C PHE A 261 -6.42 3.15 26.17
N PRO A 262 -6.73 3.89 27.24
CA PRO A 262 -6.48 3.39 28.58
C PRO A 262 -7.46 2.25 28.82
N VAL A 263 -7.09 1.05 28.38
CA VAL A 263 -7.78 -0.16 28.80
C VAL A 263 -7.35 -0.36 30.24
N GLU A 264 -8.20 0.02 31.18
CA GLU A 264 -8.05 -0.48 32.54
C GLU A 264 -8.19 -2.01 32.45
N ASP A 265 -7.07 -2.74 32.57
CA ASP A 265 -7.09 -4.19 32.63
C ASP A 265 -7.87 -4.62 33.88
N ARG A 266 -9.17 -4.82 33.69
CA ARG A 266 -10.10 -5.42 34.65
C ARG A 266 -10.39 -6.88 34.31
N THR A 267 -9.58 -7.47 33.43
CA THR A 267 -9.85 -8.82 32.91
C THR A 267 -9.34 -9.92 33.84
N GLY A 268 -8.50 -9.58 34.81
CA GLY A 268 -7.90 -10.56 35.72
C GLY A 268 -7.00 -11.55 34.99
N GLY A 269 -6.26 -11.08 33.98
CA GLY A 269 -5.34 -11.89 33.17
C GLY A 269 -6.01 -12.76 32.10
N ALA A 270 -7.17 -12.36 31.58
CA ALA A 270 -7.76 -13.07 30.42
C ALA A 270 -7.08 -12.70 29.12
N LEU A 271 -6.60 -11.46 29.05
CA LEU A 271 -5.97 -10.87 27.89
C LEU A 271 -4.51 -10.60 28.26
N ASP A 272 -3.60 -10.91 27.35
CA ASP A 272 -2.20 -10.53 27.50
C ASP A 272 -2.02 -9.04 27.25
N TYR A 273 -2.77 -8.49 26.28
CA TYR A 273 -2.86 -7.06 25.99
C TYR A 273 -4.12 -6.73 25.19
N LEU A 274 -4.51 -5.46 25.21
CA LEU A 274 -5.53 -4.87 24.34
C LEU A 274 -4.96 -3.56 23.78
N ARG A 275 -4.87 -3.44 22.46
CA ARG A 275 -4.32 -2.27 21.78
C ARG A 275 -5.23 -1.86 20.64
N ALA A 276 -5.64 -0.60 20.61
CA ALA A 276 -6.15 -0.03 19.37
C ALA A 276 -5.02 0.64 18.61
N GLY A 277 -5.10 0.61 17.29
CA GLY A 277 -4.18 1.27 16.40
C GLY A 277 -4.78 1.37 15.00
N SER A 278 -3.90 1.48 14.03
CA SER A 278 -4.23 1.37 12.62
C SER A 278 -3.56 0.15 12.02
N ASP A 279 -4.21 -0.47 11.04
CA ASP A 279 -3.55 -1.45 10.20
C ASP A 279 -2.59 -0.78 9.18
N GLU A 280 -1.97 -1.59 8.33
CA GLU A 280 -1.06 -1.11 7.28
C GLU A 280 -1.72 -0.18 6.25
N TYR A 281 -3.06 -0.12 6.23
CA TYR A 281 -3.85 0.70 5.33
C TYR A 281 -4.49 1.90 6.04
N GLY A 282 -4.14 2.15 7.31
CA GLY A 282 -4.69 3.24 8.11
C GLY A 282 -6.09 2.97 8.67
N TRP A 283 -6.62 1.76 8.53
CA TRP A 283 -7.94 1.43 9.08
C TRP A 283 -7.85 1.17 10.58
N PRO A 284 -8.91 1.50 11.32
CA PRO A 284 -9.07 1.12 12.72
C PRO A 284 -8.84 -0.36 12.95
N ARG A 285 -7.83 -0.69 13.77
CA ARG A 285 -7.54 -2.06 14.20
C ARG A 285 -7.55 -2.15 15.71
N LEU A 286 -8.32 -3.11 16.23
CA LEU A 286 -8.21 -3.57 17.62
C LEU A 286 -7.43 -4.89 17.67
N SER A 287 -6.25 -4.85 18.25
CA SER A 287 -5.38 -6.00 18.51
C SER A 287 -5.58 -6.51 19.94
N ILE A 288 -5.95 -7.78 20.08
CA ILE A 288 -6.25 -8.42 21.35
C ILE A 288 -5.32 -9.62 21.53
N GLY A 289 -4.40 -9.56 22.49
CA GLY A 289 -3.55 -10.69 22.86
C GLY A 289 -4.35 -11.72 23.64
N VAL A 290 -4.52 -12.92 23.08
CA VAL A 290 -5.25 -14.04 23.70
C VAL A 290 -4.48 -15.35 23.50
N PRO A 291 -4.57 -16.30 24.44
CA PRO A 291 -3.93 -17.61 24.25
C PRO A 291 -4.39 -18.32 22.96
N SER A 292 -3.49 -19.04 22.28
CA SER A 292 -3.87 -19.86 21.13
C SER A 292 -5.04 -20.81 21.42
N GLY A 293 -5.98 -20.88 20.47
CA GLY A 293 -7.17 -21.73 20.59
C GLY A 293 -8.29 -21.14 21.46
N THR A 294 -8.19 -19.87 21.88
CA THR A 294 -9.26 -19.17 22.58
C THR A 294 -10.52 -19.09 21.70
N ASP A 295 -11.66 -19.49 22.27
CA ASP A 295 -12.98 -19.38 21.64
C ASP A 295 -13.46 -17.93 21.76
N TYR A 296 -13.96 -17.36 20.66
CA TYR A 296 -14.41 -15.97 20.62
C TYR A 296 -15.62 -15.80 19.72
N ARG A 297 -16.37 -14.73 19.96
CA ARG A 297 -17.52 -14.33 19.17
C ARG A 297 -17.51 -12.82 18.99
N VAL A 298 -17.70 -12.38 17.75
CA VAL A 298 -17.92 -10.98 17.43
C VAL A 298 -19.41 -10.77 17.20
N ILE A 299 -19.97 -9.76 17.86
CA ILE A 299 -21.38 -9.37 17.75
C ILE A 299 -21.41 -7.94 17.22
N GLU A 300 -22.01 -7.80 16.04
CA GLU A 300 -22.17 -6.54 15.33
C GLU A 300 -23.55 -5.95 15.64
N GLU A 301 -23.59 -4.86 16.41
CA GLU A 301 -24.82 -4.14 16.76
C GLU A 301 -24.78 -2.73 16.15
N PHE A 302 -24.76 -2.65 14.83
CA PHE A 302 -24.60 -1.37 14.13
C PHE A 302 -25.75 -0.39 14.35
N ASP A 303 -26.97 -0.86 14.62
CA ASP A 303 -28.10 0.00 15.03
C ASP A 303 -27.83 0.72 16.37
N ALA A 304 -26.92 0.18 17.19
CA ALA A 304 -26.49 0.74 18.46
C ALA A 304 -25.08 1.37 18.38
N ASN A 305 -24.51 1.50 17.18
CA ASN A 305 -23.13 1.91 16.94
C ASN A 305 -22.14 1.15 17.84
N ARG A 306 -22.30 -0.17 17.93
CA ARG A 306 -21.55 -0.98 18.88
C ARG A 306 -21.02 -2.25 18.24
N VAL A 307 -19.77 -2.55 18.55
CA VAL A 307 -19.16 -3.85 18.27
C VAL A 307 -18.78 -4.49 19.59
N THR A 308 -19.22 -5.72 19.80
CA THR A 308 -18.92 -6.47 21.02
C THR A 308 -18.10 -7.70 20.69
N VAL A 309 -16.93 -7.84 21.31
CA VAL A 309 -16.08 -9.03 21.21
C VAL A 309 -16.16 -9.80 22.52
N GLU A 310 -16.69 -11.01 22.46
CA GLU A 310 -16.77 -11.94 23.59
C GLU A 310 -15.65 -12.97 23.48
N ILE A 311 -14.84 -13.07 24.52
CA ILE A 311 -13.69 -13.98 24.60
C ILE A 311 -13.95 -14.97 25.73
N TYR A 312 -14.12 -16.25 25.40
CA TYR A 312 -14.52 -17.29 26.33
C TYR A 312 -13.31 -17.95 26.99
N ARG A 313 -13.43 -18.24 28.29
CA ARG A 313 -12.42 -18.94 29.11
C ARG A 313 -12.74 -20.42 29.28
#